data_AF-A0A847BM61-F1
#
_entry.id   AF-A0A847BM61-F1
#
_cell.length_a   1.000
_cell.length_b   1.000
_cell.length_c   1.000
_cell.angle_alpha   90.00
_cell.angle_beta   90.00
_cell.angle_gamma   90.00
#
_symmetry.space_group_name_H-M   'P 1'
#
loop_
_entity.id
_entity.type
_entity.pdbx_description
1 polymer ?
#
loop_
_entity_poly.entity_id
_entity_poly.type
_entity_poly.pdbx_seq_one_letter_code
_entity_poly.pdbx_strand_id
1 'polypeptide(L)'
;MEQSKVVSALAYLGILFFLPLVVTPVTRYGKFHANQGLLLLLTSVAGGIIIAILSAIFFAISWRLIFLGSLLYAVFYIGIVVLVILGIVNALGGKAKPLPVIGKMFTIIK
;
A
#
# COMPACT_ATOMS: atom_id res chain seq x y z
N MET A 1 17.41 -17.22 -0.14
CA MET A 1 17.35 -15.87 0.48
C MET A 1 16.91 -14.82 -0.53
N GLU A 2 17.56 -14.73 -1.70
CA GLU A 2 17.19 -13.78 -2.77
C GLU A 2 15.75 -13.93 -3.28
N GLN A 3 15.29 -15.16 -3.56
CA GLN A 3 13.90 -15.39 -3.98
C GLN A 3 12.87 -14.85 -2.97
N SER A 4 13.13 -15.01 -1.67
CA SER A 4 12.23 -14.52 -0.61
C SER A 4 12.15 -12.98 -0.64
N LYS A 5 13.27 -12.29 -0.91
CA LYS A 5 13.31 -10.83 -1.04
C LYS A 5 12.51 -10.34 -2.25
N VAL A 6 12.73 -10.96 -3.41
CA VAL A 6 12.03 -10.60 -4.66
C VAL A 6 10.53 -10.79 -4.50
N VAL A 7 10.10 -11.95 -4.01
CA VAL A 7 8.66 -12.23 -3.80
C VAL A 7 8.06 -11.28 -2.75
N SER A 8 8.81 -10.94 -1.70
CA SER A 8 8.39 -9.96 -0.68
C SER A 8 8.29 -8.54 -1.25
N ALA A 9 9.12 -8.17 -2.21
CA ALA A 9 9.03 -6.87 -2.88
C ALA A 9 7.77 -6.78 -3.76
N LEU A 10 7.44 -7.86 -4.47
CA LEU A 10 6.22 -7.93 -5.28
C LEU A 10 4.94 -7.78 -4.44
N ALA A 11 4.99 -8.11 -3.14
CA ALA A 11 3.86 -7.94 -2.23
C ALA A 11 3.35 -6.49 -2.12
N TYR A 12 4.15 -5.50 -2.49
CA TYR A 12 3.77 -4.09 -2.47
C TYR A 12 3.07 -3.63 -3.75
N LEU A 13 2.97 -4.48 -4.77
CA LEU A 13 2.28 -4.19 -6.02
C LEU A 13 0.78 -4.55 -5.93
N GLY A 14 0.10 -3.89 -4.99
CA GLY A 14 -1.34 -3.98 -4.81
C GLY A 14 -1.82 -5.39 -4.44
N ILE A 15 -2.57 -6.02 -5.35
CA ILE A 15 -3.21 -7.32 -5.10
C ILE A 15 -2.21 -8.45 -4.88
N LEU A 16 -0.95 -8.28 -5.29
CA LEU A 16 0.10 -9.28 -5.15
C LEU A 16 0.61 -9.49 -3.71
N PHE A 17 0.02 -8.83 -2.71
CA PHE A 17 0.39 -8.96 -1.29
C PHE A 17 0.44 -10.42 -0.80
N PHE A 18 -0.36 -11.32 -1.39
CA PHE A 18 -0.44 -12.72 -0.98
C PHE A 18 0.71 -13.59 -1.52
N LEU A 19 1.50 -13.12 -2.50
CA LEU A 19 2.56 -13.93 -3.11
C LEU A 19 3.54 -14.55 -2.11
N PRO A 20 4.03 -13.83 -1.08
CA PRO A 20 4.92 -14.43 -0.06
C PRO A 20 4.27 -15.51 0.80
N LEU A 21 2.95 -15.66 0.76
CA LEU A 21 2.20 -16.66 1.53
C LEU A 21 2.02 -17.98 0.77
N VAL A 22 2.17 -17.96 -0.55
CA VAL A 22 1.94 -19.13 -1.42
C VAL A 22 3.25 -19.70 -1.98
N VAL A 23 4.34 -18.93 -1.98
CA VAL A 23 5.67 -19.40 -2.37
C VAL A 23 6.33 -20.15 -1.21
N THR A 24 6.85 -21.35 -1.48
CA THR A 24 7.50 -22.19 -0.47
C THR A 24 9.02 -21.97 -0.43
N PRO A 25 9.65 -22.06 0.76
CA PRO A 25 8.99 -22.14 2.07
C PRO A 25 8.36 -20.79 2.48
N VAL A 26 7.19 -20.83 3.11
CA VAL A 26 6.59 -19.63 3.70
C VAL A 26 7.40 -19.23 4.92
N THR A 27 7.94 -18.01 4.92
CA THR A 27 8.82 -17.52 6.00
C THR A 27 8.16 -16.42 6.82
N ARG A 28 8.63 -16.20 8.06
CA ARG A 28 8.23 -15.04 8.88
C ARG A 28 8.48 -13.71 8.17
N TYR A 29 9.56 -13.62 7.40
CA TYR A 29 9.90 -12.46 6.58
C TYR A 29 8.88 -12.22 5.46
N GLY A 30 8.53 -13.26 4.71
CA GLY A 30 7.49 -13.19 3.69
C GLY A 30 6.13 -12.82 4.28
N LYS A 31 5.72 -13.42 5.39
CA LYS A 31 4.49 -13.07 6.13
C LYS A 31 4.47 -11.60 6.57
N PHE A 32 5.61 -11.06 6.99
CA PHE A 32 5.73 -9.65 7.34
C PHE A 32 5.45 -8.74 6.14
N HIS A 33 6.10 -8.97 5.00
CA HIS A 33 5.90 -8.14 3.80
C HIS A 33 4.52 -8.36 3.16
N ALA A 34 3.93 -9.55 3.29
CA ALA A 34 2.55 -9.81 2.91
C ALA A 34 1.55 -8.97 3.74
N ASN A 35 1.76 -8.88 5.06
CA ASN A 35 0.96 -8.01 5.93
C ASN A 35 1.10 -6.53 5.56
N GLN A 36 2.32 -6.05 5.34
CA GLN A 36 2.56 -4.66 4.99
C GLN A 36 1.97 -4.31 3.60
N GLY A 37 2.09 -5.23 2.62
CA GLY A 37 1.46 -5.10 1.31
C GLY A 37 -0.07 -5.05 1.41
N LEU A 38 -0.66 -5.91 2.24
CA LEU A 38 -2.11 -5.91 2.49
C LEU A 38 -2.58 -4.59 3.12
N LEU A 39 -1.87 -4.09 4.14
CA LEU A 39 -2.20 -2.79 4.74
C LEU A 39 -2.13 -1.67 3.71
N LEU A 40 -1.09 -1.65 2.88
CA LEU A 40 -0.94 -0.65 1.83
C LEU A 40 -2.08 -0.73 0.79
N LEU A 41 -2.48 -1.94 0.38
CA LEU A 41 -3.63 -2.14 -0.50
C LEU A 41 -4.92 -1.61 0.14
N LEU A 42 -5.19 -1.98 1.39
CA LEU A 42 -6.39 -1.53 2.11
C LEU A 42 -6.41 -0.01 2.29
N THR A 43 -5.28 0.60 2.66
CA THR A 43 -5.15 2.07 2.74
C THR A 43 -5.40 2.72 1.39
N SER A 44 -4.85 2.17 0.30
CA SER A 44 -5.03 2.71 -1.06
C SER A 44 -6.49 2.67 -1.49
N VAL A 45 -7.18 1.54 -1.27
CA VAL A 45 -8.59 1.37 -1.61
C VAL A 45 -9.49 2.27 -0.76
N ALA A 46 -9.32 2.24 0.57
CA ALA A 46 -10.13 3.04 1.48
C ALA A 46 -9.95 4.54 1.22
N GLY A 47 -8.69 5.00 1.07
CA GLY A 47 -8.40 6.40 0.76
C GLY A 47 -8.95 6.83 -0.61
N GLY A 48 -8.84 5.96 -1.63
CA GLY A 48 -9.44 6.20 -2.94
C GLY A 48 -10.95 6.39 -2.90
N ILE A 49 -11.65 5.56 -2.12
CA ILE A 49 -13.10 5.68 -1.90
C ILE A 49 -13.44 7.00 -1.21
N ILE A 50 -12.71 7.36 -0.15
CA ILE A 50 -12.93 8.63 0.58
C ILE A 50 -12.74 9.84 -0.36
N ILE A 51 -11.66 9.85 -1.16
CA ILE A 51 -11.39 10.94 -2.10
C ILE A 51 -12.45 11.01 -3.20
N ALA A 52 -12.94 9.87 -3.70
CA ALA A 52 -14.02 9.84 -4.68
C ALA A 52 -15.31 10.46 -4.13
N ILE A 53 -15.68 10.12 -2.89
CA ILE A 53 -16.84 10.71 -2.20
C ILE A 53 -16.67 12.22 -2.03
N LEU A 54 -15.52 12.67 -1.52
CA LEU A 54 -15.23 14.10 -1.35
C LEU A 54 -15.27 14.86 -2.68
N SER A 55 -14.74 14.27 -3.76
CA SER A 55 -14.74 14.87 -5.08
C SER A 55 -16.15 15.01 -5.65
N ALA A 56 -17.01 14.00 -5.45
CA ALA A 56 -18.42 14.06 -5.83
C ALA A 56 -19.18 15.16 -5.07
N ILE A 57 -18.89 15.34 -3.76
CA ILE A 57 -19.45 16.43 -2.95
C ILE A 57 -19.00 17.79 -3.50
N PHE A 58 -17.71 17.98 -3.79
CA PHE A 58 -17.22 19.24 -4.36
C PHE A 58 -17.89 19.57 -5.69
N PHE A 59 -18.02 18.57 -6.57
CA PHE A 59 -18.71 18.74 -7.85
C PHE A 59 -20.19 19.14 -7.67
N ALA A 60 -20.90 18.50 -6.74
CA ALA A 60 -22.30 18.81 -6.44
C ALA A 60 -22.49 20.23 -5.89
N ILE A 61 -21.52 20.75 -5.13
CA ILE A 61 -21.53 22.14 -4.65
C ILE A 61 -21.27 23.11 -5.80
N SER A 62 -20.25 22.84 -6.61
CA SER A 62 -19.94 23.64 -7.80
C SER A 62 -18.98 22.90 -8.71
N TRP A 63 -19.28 22.88 -10.01
CA TRP A 63 -18.39 22.30 -11.03
C TRP A 63 -16.97 22.90 -11.00
N ARG A 64 -16.83 24.15 -10.54
CA ARG A 64 -15.53 24.83 -10.41
C ARG A 64 -14.66 24.26 -9.29
N LEU A 65 -15.19 23.49 -8.35
CA LEU A 65 -14.43 22.90 -7.24
C LEU A 65 -13.82 21.54 -7.58
N ILE A 66 -14.05 21.02 -8.79
CA ILE A 66 -13.55 19.71 -9.21
C ILE A 66 -12.02 19.59 -9.10
N PHE A 67 -11.28 20.69 -9.28
CA PHE A 67 -9.82 20.71 -9.16
C PHE A 67 -9.33 20.33 -7.75
N LEU A 68 -10.12 20.58 -6.69
CA LEU A 68 -9.78 20.17 -5.32
C LEU A 68 -9.75 18.66 -5.18
N GLY A 69 -10.70 17.97 -5.81
CA GLY A 69 -10.72 16.51 -5.88
C GLY A 69 -9.48 15.96 -6.58
N SER A 70 -9.11 16.56 -7.73
CA SER A 70 -7.89 16.20 -8.47
C SER A 70 -6.62 16.42 -7.65
N LEU A 71 -6.54 17.53 -6.90
CA LEU A 71 -5.40 17.83 -6.04
C LEU A 71 -5.27 16.82 -4.89
N LEU A 72 -6.37 16.50 -4.21
CA LEU A 72 -6.38 15.49 -3.14
C LEU A 72 -5.95 14.12 -3.66
N TYR A 73 -6.47 13.73 -4.82
CA TYR A 73 -6.08 12.49 -5.50
C TYR A 73 -4.57 12.47 -5.77
N ALA A 74 -4.03 13.53 -6.38
CA ALA A 74 -2.61 13.62 -6.71
C ALA A 74 -1.72 13.50 -5.46
N VAL A 75 -2.00 14.28 -4.41
CA VAL A 75 -1.21 14.25 -3.17
C VAL A 75 -1.28 12.88 -2.49
N PHE A 76 -2.48 12.30 -2.40
CA PHE A 76 -2.67 10.99 -1.78
C PHE A 76 -1.90 9.89 -2.51
N TYR A 77 -2.04 9.79 -3.85
CA TYR A 77 -1.40 8.74 -4.61
C TYR A 77 0.13 8.92 -4.72
N ILE A 78 0.64 10.16 -4.66
CA ILE A 78 2.08 10.39 -4.46
C ILE A 78 2.54 9.75 -3.14
N GLY A 79 1.79 9.96 -2.05
CA GLY A 79 2.06 9.31 -0.77
C GLY A 79 2.04 7.78 -0.86
N ILE A 80 1.04 7.20 -1.53
CA ILE A 80 0.97 5.75 -1.77
C ILE A 80 2.19 5.25 -2.55
N VAL A 81 2.60 5.93 -3.62
CA VAL A 81 3.78 5.56 -4.42
C VAL A 81 5.05 5.59 -3.56
N VAL A 82 5.21 6.61 -2.71
CA VAL A 82 6.34 6.67 -1.76
C VAL A 82 6.34 5.45 -0.84
N LEU A 83 5.19 5.06 -0.29
CA LEU A 83 5.07 3.88 0.56
C LEU A 83 5.39 2.58 -0.21
N VAL A 84 4.93 2.44 -1.45
CA VAL A 84 5.28 1.30 -2.33
C VAL A 84 6.80 1.19 -2.48
N ILE A 85 7.46 2.30 -2.85
CA ILE A 85 8.92 2.34 -3.05
C ILE A 85 9.64 1.97 -1.76
N LEU A 86 9.25 2.55 -0.62
CA LEU A 86 9.86 2.22 0.68
C LEU A 86 9.69 0.75 1.03
N GLY A 87 8.52 0.17 0.76
CA GLY A 87 8.24 -1.25 0.96
C GLY A 87 9.16 -2.14 0.13
N ILE A 88 9.26 -1.84 -1.18
CA ILE A 88 10.13 -2.56 -2.12
C ILE A 88 11.61 -2.44 -1.72
N VAL A 89 12.10 -1.24 -1.41
CA VAL A 89 13.50 -1.02 -0.99
C VAL A 89 13.82 -1.77 0.30
N ASN A 90 12.90 -1.77 1.27
CA ASN A 90 13.07 -2.55 2.50
C ASN A 90 13.09 -4.06 2.21
N ALA A 91 12.20 -4.55 1.34
CA ALA A 91 12.13 -5.96 0.95
C ALA A 91 13.41 -6.43 0.22
N LEU A 92 13.84 -5.69 -0.80
CA LEU A 92 15.06 -6.02 -1.54
C LEU A 92 16.31 -5.85 -0.66
N GLY A 93 16.29 -4.92 0.30
CA GLY A 93 17.33 -4.74 1.29
C GLY A 93 17.35 -5.79 2.42
N GLY A 94 16.42 -6.76 2.43
CA GLY A 94 16.34 -7.78 3.48
C GLY A 94 15.86 -7.25 4.84
N LYS A 95 15.20 -6.08 4.86
CA LYS A 95 14.78 -5.38 6.09
C LYS A 95 13.28 -5.56 6.32
N ALA A 96 12.90 -6.20 7.42
CA ALA A 96 11.52 -6.24 7.90
C ALA A 96 11.17 -4.95 8.66
N LYS A 97 11.09 -3.82 7.94
CA LYS A 97 10.77 -2.51 8.51
C LYS A 97 9.32 -2.12 8.18
N PRO A 98 8.50 -1.71 9.17
CA PRO A 98 7.13 -1.31 8.90
C PRO A 98 7.11 -0.03 8.06
N LEU A 99 6.13 0.08 7.17
CA LEU A 99 5.87 1.30 6.43
C LEU A 99 5.56 2.47 7.39
N PRO A 100 6.01 3.69 7.09
CA PRO A 100 5.63 4.85 7.90
C PRO A 100 4.12 5.06 7.86
N VAL A 101 3.57 5.66 8.92
CA VAL A 101 2.14 5.96 9.13
C VAL A 101 1.26 4.72 9.31
N ILE A 102 1.28 3.76 8.37
CA ILE A 102 0.34 2.64 8.34
C ILE A 102 0.90 1.33 8.89
N GLY A 103 2.22 1.13 8.82
CA GLY A 103 2.84 -0.18 8.99
C GLY A 103 2.82 -0.76 10.40
N LYS A 104 2.43 0.03 11.40
CA LYS A 104 2.28 -0.39 12.81
C LYS A 104 0.83 -0.48 13.27
N MET A 105 -0.14 -0.12 12.42
CA MET A 105 -1.54 0.01 12.86
C MET A 105 -2.16 -1.34 13.19
N PHE A 106 -1.94 -2.35 12.35
CA PHE A 106 -2.53 -3.68 12.52
C PHE A 106 -1.59 -4.79 12.03
N THR A 107 -1.82 -6.01 12.50
CA THR A 107 -1.26 -7.23 11.91
C THR A 107 -2.43 -8.17 11.63
N ILE A 108 -2.64 -8.49 10.36
CA ILE A 108 -3.86 -9.18 9.90
C ILE A 108 -3.60 -10.68 9.75
N ILE A 109 -2.47 -11.03 9.12
CA ILE A 109 -2.03 -12.40 8.88
C ILE A 109 -1.12 -12.84 10.03
N LYS A 110 -1.50 -13.90 10.76
CA LYS A 110 -0.71 -14.49 11.85
C LYS A 110 0.17 -15.65 11.37
#